data_AF-A0A7X7DKF4-F1
#
_entry.id   AF-A0A7X7DKF4-F1
#
_cell.length_a   1.000
_cell.length_b   1.000
_cell.length_c   1.000
_cell.angle_alpha   90.00
_cell.angle_beta   90.00
_cell.angle_gamma   90.00
#
_symmetry.space_group_name_H-M   'P 1'
#
loop_
_entity.id
_entity.type
_entity.pdbx_description
1 polymer ?
#
loop_
_entity_poly.entity_id
_entity_poly.type
_entity_poly.pdbx_seq_one_letter_code
_entity_poly.pdbx_strand_id
1 'polypeptide(L)'
;MVISFFTTRITLQVLGVEDYGLNNLVSSVVSMFGFINASMGTAVQRFFSIEIGKNRIDSLSKIFGSGFYLHVIVAIITFIIAEIFAVFFLSKLNIPSERLFAAHVVFQISAFSLVVNILNVPFLALLRAREEFSKVAILDVVQALMRLGVLFL
;
A
#
# COMPACT_ATOMS: atom_id res chain seq x y z
N MET A 1 9.35 -12.87 -5.30
CA MET A 1 9.20 -12.75 -6.77
C MET A 1 8.50 -13.97 -7.38
N VAL A 2 8.99 -15.20 -7.17
CA VAL A 2 8.37 -16.43 -7.72
C VAL A 2 6.88 -16.54 -7.37
N ILE A 3 6.52 -16.37 -6.09
CA ILE A 3 5.11 -16.42 -5.64
C ILE A 3 4.23 -15.44 -6.44
N SER A 4 4.71 -14.22 -6.69
CA SER A 4 3.96 -13.21 -7.43
C SER A 4 3.63 -13.64 -8.86
N PHE A 5 4.55 -14.30 -9.57
CA PHE A 5 4.28 -14.82 -10.93
C PHE A 5 3.18 -15.89 -10.91
N PHE A 6 3.21 -16.78 -9.93
CA PHE A 6 2.17 -17.80 -9.75
C PHE A 6 0.83 -17.16 -9.37
N THR A 7 0.82 -16.24 -8.40
CA THR A 7 -0.38 -15.51 -7.95
C THR A 7 -1.04 -14.80 -9.14
N THR A 8 -0.29 -14.04 -9.95
CA THR A 8 -0.84 -13.36 -11.13
C THR A 8 -1.57 -14.31 -12.08
N ARG A 9 -0.98 -15.48 -12.38
CA ARG A 9 -1.62 -16.47 -13.25
C ARG A 9 -2.89 -17.03 -12.63
N ILE A 10 -2.86 -17.41 -11.36
CA ILE A 10 -4.03 -17.99 -10.67
C ILE A 10 -5.14 -16.96 -10.56
N THR A 11 -4.83 -15.71 -10.21
CA THR A 11 -5.82 -14.63 -10.16
C THR A 11 -6.52 -14.43 -11.49
N LEU A 12 -5.79 -14.47 -12.62
CA LEU A 12 -6.38 -14.40 -13.95
C LEU A 12 -7.31 -15.58 -14.24
N GLN A 13 -6.96 -16.80 -13.78
CA GLN A 13 -7.80 -17.98 -13.95
C GLN A 13 -9.08 -17.93 -13.10
N VAL A 14 -9.01 -17.41 -11.88
CA VAL A 14 -10.15 -17.33 -10.94
C VAL A 14 -11.11 -16.21 -11.33
N LEU A 15 -10.60 -15.01 -11.64
CA LEU A 15 -11.44 -13.86 -11.98
C LEU A 15 -11.86 -13.84 -13.46
N GLY A 16 -11.10 -14.48 -14.34
CA GLY A 16 -11.27 -14.30 -15.78
C GLY A 16 -10.73 -12.95 -16.27
N VAL A 17 -10.69 -12.77 -17.59
CA VAL A 17 -10.01 -11.62 -18.23
C VAL A 17 -10.68 -10.29 -17.90
N GLU A 18 -12.01 -10.24 -17.89
CA GLU A 18 -12.77 -9.00 -17.66
C GLU A 18 -12.59 -8.46 -16.24
N ASP A 19 -12.82 -9.30 -15.23
CA ASP A 19 -12.71 -8.87 -13.82
C ASP A 19 -11.26 -8.66 -13.39
N TYR A 20 -10.32 -9.44 -13.93
CA TYR A 20 -8.90 -9.18 -13.74
C TYR A 20 -8.48 -7.83 -14.34
N GLY A 21 -8.99 -7.52 -15.54
CA GLY A 21 -8.76 -6.24 -16.21
C GLY A 21 -9.34 -5.06 -15.42
N LEU A 22 -10.59 -5.18 -14.97
CA LEU A 22 -11.25 -4.17 -14.14
C LEU A 22 -10.48 -3.93 -12.84
N ASN A 23 -10.09 -5.01 -12.14
CA ASN A 23 -9.34 -4.93 -10.90
C ASN A 23 -8.01 -4.18 -11.10
N ASN A 24 -7.23 -4.54 -12.12
CA ASN A 24 -5.96 -3.89 -12.40
C ASN A 24 -6.14 -2.42 -12.80
N LEU A 25 -7.14 -2.10 -13.63
CA LEU A 25 -7.41 -0.74 -14.07
C LEU A 25 -7.72 0.16 -12.86
N VAL A 26 -8.68 -0.25 -12.03
CA VAL A 26 -9.13 0.56 -10.89
C VAL A 26 -8.04 0.66 -9.82
N SER A 27 -7.41 -0.46 -9.46
CA SER A 27 -6.35 -0.46 -8.43
C SER A 27 -5.10 0.32 -8.85
N SER A 28 -4.76 0.34 -10.14
CA SER A 28 -3.60 1.09 -10.65
C SER A 28 -3.80 2.60 -10.51
N VAL A 29 -5.02 3.10 -10.78
CA VAL A 29 -5.36 4.53 -10.61
C VAL A 29 -5.12 4.96 -9.16
N VAL A 30 -5.54 4.15 -8.19
CA VAL A 30 -5.29 4.45 -6.77
C VAL A 30 -3.80 4.32 -6.43
N SER A 31 -3.13 3.30 -6.97
CA SER A 31 -1.70 3.05 -6.71
C SER A 31 -0.80 4.19 -7.18
N MET A 32 -1.24 4.99 -8.17
CA MET A 32 -0.50 6.18 -8.62
C MET A 32 -0.30 7.20 -7.50
N PHE A 33 -1.23 7.32 -6.54
CA PHE A 33 -1.06 8.20 -5.37
C PHE A 33 -0.01 7.69 -4.37
N GLY A 34 0.37 6.41 -4.47
CA GLY A 34 1.35 5.76 -3.59
C GLY A 34 2.81 6.14 -3.85
N PHE A 35 3.13 6.91 -4.90
CA PHE A 35 4.51 7.31 -5.23
C PHE A 35 5.21 8.04 -4.07
N ILE A 36 4.44 8.74 -3.24
CA ILE A 36 4.90 9.51 -2.10
C ILE A 36 5.51 8.59 -1.01
N ASN A 37 5.09 7.32 -0.94
CA ASN A 37 5.53 6.39 0.11
C ASN A 37 7.04 6.11 0.07
N ALA A 38 7.64 6.02 -1.12
CA ALA A 38 9.05 5.68 -1.27
C ALA A 38 9.97 6.81 -0.77
N SER A 39 9.64 8.06 -1.12
CA SER A 39 10.41 9.23 -0.70
C SER A 39 10.25 9.50 0.79
N MET A 40 9.03 9.45 1.33
CA MET A 40 8.77 9.59 2.77
C MET A 40 9.46 8.50 3.59
N GLY A 41 9.39 7.24 3.14
CA GLY A 41 10.04 6.12 3.82
C GLY A 41 11.55 6.29 3.91
N THR A 42 12.19 6.72 2.82
CA THR A 42 13.64 6.99 2.81
C THR A 42 14.00 8.16 3.73
N ALA A 43 13.20 9.22 3.74
CA ALA A 43 13.43 10.38 4.60
C ALA A 43 13.34 10.01 6.09
N VAL A 44 12.28 9.33 6.50
CA VAL A 44 12.07 8.92 7.89
C VAL A 44 13.11 7.90 8.35
N GLN A 45 13.48 6.94 7.50
CA GLN A 45 14.53 5.98 7.80
C GLN A 45 15.85 6.68 8.14
N ARG A 46 16.24 7.74 7.41
CA ARG A 46 17.47 8.50 7.69
C ARG A 46 17.45 9.14 9.08
N PHE A 47 16.33 9.77 9.46
CA PHE A 47 16.20 10.36 10.80
C PHE A 47 16.27 9.31 11.90
N PHE A 48 15.66 8.14 11.68
CA PHE A 48 15.76 7.02 12.62
C PHE A 48 17.19 6.51 12.77
N SER A 49 17.89 6.28 11.65
CA SER A 49 19.29 5.80 11.67
C SER A 49 20.22 6.79 12.41
N ILE A 50 20.01 8.10 12.27
CA ILE A 50 20.78 9.12 13.00
C ILE A 50 20.57 9.00 14.52
N GLU A 51 19.33 8.89 14.99
CA GLU A 51 19.08 8.82 16.45
C GLU A 51 19.43 7.45 17.05
N ILE A 52 19.29 6.37 16.28
CA ILE A 52 19.79 5.04 16.66
C ILE A 52 21.32 5.08 16.84
N GLY A 53 22.05 5.67 15.89
CA GLY A 53 23.51 5.83 16.00
C GLY A 53 23.97 6.70 17.18
N LYS A 54 23.10 7.58 17.70
CA LYS A 54 23.36 8.37 18.91
C LYS A 54 22.98 7.66 20.22
N ASN A 55 22.41 6.46 20.17
CA ASN A 55 21.87 5.72 21.32
C ASN A 55 20.83 6.53 22.14
N ARG A 56 20.04 7.39 21.49
CA ARG A 56 19.03 8.25 22.15
C ARG A 56 17.62 7.74 21.89
N ILE A 57 17.17 6.77 22.69
CA ILE A 57 15.85 6.13 22.52
C ILE A 57 14.69 7.12 22.71
N ASP A 58 14.80 8.07 23.64
CA ASP A 58 13.75 9.08 23.86
C ASP A 58 13.56 9.99 22.65
N SER A 59 14.67 10.43 22.05
CA SER A 59 14.63 11.23 20.82
C SER A 59 14.07 10.43 19.64
N LEU A 60 14.47 9.15 19.51
CA LEU A 60 13.93 8.26 18.48
C LEU A 60 12.40 8.13 18.60
N SER A 61 11.88 7.95 19.82
CA SER A 61 10.44 7.86 20.07
C SER A 61 9.69 9.13 19.67
N LYS A 62 10.25 10.31 19.99
CA LYS A 62 9.69 11.60 19.57
C LYS A 62 9.67 11.75 18.04
N ILE A 63 10.78 11.44 17.37
CA ILE A 63 10.85 11.49 15.90
C ILE A 63 9.88 10.49 15.27
N PHE A 64 9.75 9.29 15.83
CA PHE A 64 8.77 8.31 15.37
C PHE A 64 7.34 8.86 15.49
N GLY A 65 6.98 9.42 16.64
CA GLY A 65 5.67 10.03 16.86
C GLY A 65 5.36 11.16 15.87
N SER A 66 6.31 12.08 15.66
CA SER A 66 6.17 13.14 14.66
C SER A 66 6.07 12.60 13.24
N GLY A 67 6.92 11.63 12.87
CA GLY A 67 6.89 10.99 11.56
C GLY A 67 5.56 10.26 11.31
N PHE A 68 5.05 9.51 12.28
CA PHE A 68 3.78 8.82 12.20
C PHE A 68 2.61 9.81 12.06
N TYR A 69 2.59 10.87 12.85
CA TYR A 69 1.58 11.92 12.75
C TYR A 69 1.53 12.57 11.35
N LEU A 70 2.69 12.84 10.74
CA LEU A 70 2.76 13.34 9.37
C LEU A 70 2.21 12.32 8.36
N HIS A 71 2.49 11.03 8.54
CA HIS A 71 1.93 9.98 7.67
C HIS A 71 0.40 9.86 7.81
N VAL A 72 -0.15 10.05 9.02
CA VAL A 72 -1.61 10.12 9.22
C VAL A 72 -2.22 11.28 8.42
N ILE A 73 -1.62 12.47 8.48
CA ILE A 73 -2.07 13.62 7.68
C ILE A 73 -2.01 13.32 6.18
N VAL A 74 -0.89 12.77 5.70
CA VAL A 74 -0.72 12.41 4.29
C VAL A 74 -1.74 11.34 3.87
N ALA A 75 -2.01 10.34 4.71
CA ALA A 75 -3.00 9.31 4.43
C ALA A 75 -4.41 9.90 4.28
N ILE A 76 -4.81 10.83 5.16
CA ILE A 76 -6.10 11.50 5.06
C ILE A 76 -6.19 12.35 3.78
N ILE A 77 -5.16 13.16 3.49
CA ILE A 77 -5.14 14.01 2.30
C ILE A 77 -5.20 13.18 1.02
N THR A 78 -4.37 12.14 0.92
CA THR A 78 -4.35 11.25 -0.26
C THR A 78 -5.65 10.47 -0.41
N PHE A 79 -6.30 10.04 0.68
CA PHE A 79 -7.61 9.41 0.63
C PHE A 79 -8.68 10.35 0.08
N ILE A 80 -8.75 11.60 0.57
CA ILE A 80 -9.69 12.61 0.09
C ILE A 80 -9.46 12.90 -1.41
N ILE A 81 -8.19 13.07 -1.81
CA ILE A 81 -7.85 13.30 -3.23
C ILE A 81 -8.27 12.09 -4.08
N ALA A 82 -8.03 10.87 -3.61
CA ALA A 82 -8.44 9.65 -4.30
C ALA A 82 -9.96 9.61 -4.49
N GLU A 83 -10.75 9.89 -3.45
CA GLU A 83 -12.23 9.92 -3.53
C GLU A 83 -12.74 10.96 -4.53
N ILE A 84 -12.18 12.17 -4.54
CA ILE A 84 -12.52 13.20 -5.53
C ILE A 84 -12.20 12.72 -6.94
N PHE A 85 -11.02 12.09 -7.10
CA PHE A 85 -10.59 11.55 -8.37
C PHE A 85 -11.46 10.37 -8.85
N ALA A 86 -12.00 9.57 -7.93
CA ALA A 86 -12.87 8.43 -8.20
C ALA A 86 -14.11 8.85 -8.97
N VAL A 87 -14.78 9.91 -8.52
CA VAL A 87 -16.02 10.42 -9.12
C VAL A 87 -15.80 10.84 -10.58
N PHE A 88 -14.67 11.51 -10.84
CA PHE A 88 -14.32 11.93 -12.20
C PHE A 88 -13.88 10.76 -13.07
N PHE A 89 -13.05 9.86 -12.54
CA PHE A 89 -12.40 8.82 -13.35
C PHE A 89 -13.33 7.64 -13.63
N LEU A 90 -14.07 7.15 -12.64
CA LEU A 90 -14.98 5.99 -12.81
C LEU A 90 -16.12 6.30 -13.78
N SER A 91 -16.56 7.56 -13.86
CA SER A 91 -17.60 7.99 -14.81
C SER A 91 -17.10 8.19 -16.25
N LYS A 92 -15.78 8.28 -16.46
CA LYS A 92 -15.15 8.47 -17.77
C LYS A 92 -14.63 7.18 -18.39
N LEU A 93 -14.50 6.12 -17.60
CA LEU A 93 -14.08 4.81 -18.08
C LEU A 93 -15.23 4.10 -18.80
N ASN A 94 -14.91 3.39 -19.87
CA ASN A 94 -15.87 2.55 -20.58
C ASN A 94 -16.07 1.21 -19.83
N ILE A 95 -16.71 1.29 -18.66
CA ILE A 95 -17.02 0.13 -17.81
C ILE A 95 -18.46 -0.31 -18.13
N PRO A 96 -18.69 -1.60 -18.46
CA PRO A 96 -20.04 -2.14 -18.64
C PRO A 96 -20.92 -1.85 -17.42
N SER A 97 -22.19 -1.51 -17.67
CA SER A 97 -23.10 -1.10 -16.60
C SER A 97 -23.28 -2.16 -15.52
N GLU A 98 -23.18 -3.46 -15.86
CA GLU A 98 -23.27 -4.55 -14.89
C GLU A 98 -22.05 -4.60 -13.93
N ARG A 99 -20.92 -4.01 -14.33
CA ARG A 99 -19.65 -4.06 -13.58
C ARG A 99 -19.32 -2.77 -12.81
N LEU A 100 -20.14 -1.73 -12.94
CA LEU A 100 -19.93 -0.47 -12.23
C LEU A 100 -19.89 -0.65 -10.71
N PHE A 101 -20.77 -1.49 -10.15
CA PHE A 101 -20.75 -1.79 -8.73
C PHE A 101 -19.42 -2.43 -8.29
N ALA A 102 -18.93 -3.42 -9.03
CA ALA A 102 -17.64 -4.05 -8.76
C ALA A 102 -16.48 -3.05 -8.85
N ALA A 103 -16.52 -2.11 -9.81
CA ALA A 103 -15.53 -1.06 -9.95
C ALA A 103 -15.47 -0.15 -8.71
N HIS A 104 -16.63 0.26 -8.18
CA HIS A 104 -16.70 1.05 -6.94
C HIS A 104 -16.16 0.28 -5.73
N VAL A 105 -16.48 -1.01 -5.61
CA VAL A 105 -15.97 -1.86 -4.52
C VAL A 105 -14.44 -1.98 -4.58
N VAL A 106 -13.90 -2.30 -5.75
CA VAL A 106 -12.44 -2.40 -5.96
C VAL A 106 -11.77 -1.05 -5.66
N PHE A 107 -12.38 0.05 -6.07
CA PHE A 107 -11.86 1.39 -5.81
C PHE A 107 -11.74 1.64 -4.31
N GLN A 108 -12.82 1.39 -3.55
CA GLN A 108 -12.84 1.62 -2.10
C GLN A 108 -11.84 0.75 -1.35
N ILE A 109 -11.73 -0.54 -1.71
CA ILE A 109 -10.73 -1.45 -1.14
C ILE A 109 -9.31 -0.95 -1.44
N SER A 110 -9.07 -0.47 -2.66
CA SER A 110 -7.77 0.06 -3.07
C SER A 110 -7.42 1.35 -2.33
N ALA A 111 -8.39 2.27 -2.17
CA ALA A 111 -8.22 3.53 -1.45
C ALA A 111 -7.92 3.29 0.03
N PHE A 112 -8.63 2.35 0.66
CA PHE A 112 -8.33 1.94 2.04
C PHE A 112 -6.95 1.27 2.15
N SER A 113 -6.60 0.40 1.19
CA SER A 113 -5.29 -0.23 1.14
C SER A 113 -4.15 0.79 1.01
N LEU A 114 -4.36 1.88 0.27
CA LEU A 114 -3.41 3.00 0.15
C LEU A 114 -3.17 3.66 1.52
N VAL A 115 -4.23 3.95 2.28
CA VAL A 115 -4.14 4.50 3.64
C VAL A 115 -3.31 3.59 4.54
N VAL A 116 -3.64 2.30 4.57
CA VAL A 116 -2.89 1.32 5.37
C VAL A 116 -1.42 1.24 4.95
N ASN A 117 -1.14 1.30 3.65
CA ASN A 117 0.23 1.31 3.14
C ASN A 117 1.01 2.54 3.58
N ILE A 118 0.42 3.73 3.54
CA ILE A 118 1.04 4.99 4.01
C ILE A 118 1.36 4.90 5.51
N LEU A 119 0.41 4.42 6.32
CA LEU A 119 0.60 4.30 7.77
C LEU A 119 1.67 3.27 8.15
N ASN A 120 1.90 2.24 7.32
CA ASN A 120 2.93 1.23 7.52
C ASN A 120 4.36 1.70 7.21
N VAL A 121 4.53 2.78 6.44
CA VAL A 121 5.84 3.32 6.06
C VAL A 121 6.78 3.58 7.26
N PRO A 122 6.38 4.31 8.33
CA PRO A 122 7.25 4.56 9.47
C PRO A 122 7.66 3.29 10.22
N PHE A 123 6.80 2.27 10.29
CA PHE A 123 7.14 1.00 10.95
C PHE A 123 8.22 0.24 10.18
N LEU A 124 8.05 0.13 8.85
CA LEU A 124 9.05 -0.50 7.98
C LEU A 124 10.36 0.30 7.96
N ALA A 125 10.29 1.62 7.97
CA ALA A 125 11.46 2.49 8.06
C ALA A 125 12.24 2.27 9.37
N LEU A 126 11.54 2.06 10.50
CA LEU A 126 12.17 1.77 11.79
C LEU A 126 12.88 0.41 11.80
N LEU A 127 12.24 -0.64 11.28
CA LEU A 127 12.85 -1.97 11.16
C LEU A 127 14.12 -1.92 10.30
N ARG A 128 14.06 -1.21 9.15
CA ARG A 128 15.22 -1.02 8.27
C ARG A 128 16.32 -0.19 8.92
N ALA A 129 15.97 0.85 9.67
CA ALA A 129 16.94 1.68 10.39
C ALA A 129 17.66 0.92 11.51
N ARG A 130 17.04 -0.14 12.06
CA ARG A 130 17.63 -1.08 13.02
C ARG A 130 18.32 -2.27 12.35
N GLU A 131 18.39 -2.31 11.02
CA GLU A 131 18.95 -3.42 10.24
C GLU A 131 18.26 -4.78 10.49
N GLU A 132 17.00 -4.77 10.94
CA GLU A 132 16.22 -5.98 11.22
C GLU A 132 15.62 -6.59 9.94
N PHE A 133 16.46 -6.81 8.92
CA PHE A 133 16.05 -7.28 7.60
C PHE A 133 15.35 -8.65 7.64
N SER A 134 15.72 -9.53 8.58
CA SER A 134 15.04 -10.82 8.77
C SER A 134 13.57 -10.64 9.14
N LYS A 135 13.22 -9.66 9.98
CA LYS A 135 11.82 -9.41 10.36
C LYS A 135 11.02 -8.87 9.18
N VAL A 136 11.62 -7.96 8.39
CA VAL A 136 11.01 -7.45 7.15
C VAL A 136 10.74 -8.60 6.17
N ALA A 137 11.73 -9.46 5.96
CA ALA A 137 11.58 -10.61 5.05
C ALA A 137 10.48 -11.58 5.49
N ILE A 138 10.34 -11.86 6.79
CA ILE A 138 9.27 -12.71 7.32
C ILE A 138 7.89 -12.08 7.02
N LEU A 139 7.72 -10.77 7.25
CA LEU A 139 6.48 -10.07 6.94
C LEU A 139 6.13 -10.15 5.45
N ASP A 140 7.10 -9.94 4.57
CA ASP A 140 6.90 -10.00 3.12
C ASP A 140 6.53 -11.42 2.65
N VAL A 141 7.17 -12.46 3.20
CA VAL A 141 6.84 -13.87 2.89
C VAL A 141 5.44 -14.22 3.38
N VAL A 142 5.10 -13.87 4.62
CA VAL A 142 3.76 -14.12 5.19
C VAL A 142 2.70 -13.39 4.35
N GLN A 143 2.93 -12.14 3.98
CA GLN A 143 2.03 -11.40 3.10
C GLN A 143 1.85 -12.08 1.73
N ALA A 144 2.92 -12.56 1.12
CA ALA A 144 2.87 -13.25 -0.16
C ALA A 144 2.09 -14.57 -0.08
N LEU A 145 2.29 -15.35 0.99
CA LEU A 145 1.55 -16.59 1.22
C LEU A 145 0.07 -16.33 1.50
N MET A 146 -0.28 -15.29 2.28
CA MET A 146 -1.68 -14.92 2.51
C MET A 146 -2.38 -14.51 1.22
N ARG A 147 -1.73 -13.70 0.36
CA ARG A 147 -2.29 -13.32 -0.94
C ARG A 147 -2.56 -14.52 -1.83
N LEU A 148 -1.65 -15.50 -1.82
CA LEU A 148 -1.83 -16.74 -2.56
C LEU A 148 -2.94 -17.60 -1.94
N GLY A 149 -3.02 -17.70 -0.62
CA GLY A 149 -4.02 -18.50 0.09
C GLY A 149 -5.46 -18.06 -0.19
N VAL A 150 -5.71 -16.76 -0.31
CA VAL A 150 -7.04 -16.21 -0.65
C VAL A 150 -7.53 -16.68 -2.03
N LEU A 151 -6.64 -17.00 -2.97
CA LEU A 151 -7.04 -17.47 -4.31
C LEU A 151 -7.50 -18.93 -4.33
N PHE A 152 -7.28 -19.68 -3.26
CA PHE A 152 -7.68 -21.08 -3.13
C PHE A 152 -8.90 -21.26 -2.20
N LEU A 153 -9.47 -20.16 -1.71
CA LEU A 153 -10.71 -20.14 -0.92
C LEU A 153 -11.90 -19.94 -1.85
#